data_AF-A0A833WT13-F1
#
_entry.id   AF-A0A833WT13-F1
#
_cell.length_a   1.000
_cell.length_b   1.000
_cell.length_c   1.000
_cell.angle_alpha   90.00
_cell.angle_beta   90.00
_cell.angle_gamma   90.00
#
_symmetry.space_group_name_H-M   'P 1'
#
loop_
_entity.id
_entity.type
_entity.pdbx_description
1 polymer ?
#
loop_
_entity_poly.entity_id
_entity_poly.type
_entity_poly.pdbx_seq_one_letter_code
_entity_poly.pdbx_strand_id
1 'polypeptide(L)'
;MLHEFITPKLDVDTRWNSTWIMLDSLLRMKLPLNELLRRIELKEPPYTGFTFRPGDSLIKEITKESWAAANTLYTFLEPIKEATDMLSASTYPTFGILLLTNHVIKFHAVETIEKSQDEHTKSLLTQLKGSWMTTHQNWTRGRHELQLF
;
A
#
# COMPACT_ATOMS: atom_id res chain seq x y z
N MET A 1 25.30 8.52 33.00
CA MET A 1 24.44 8.75 31.83
C MET A 1 24.08 7.40 31.25
N LEU A 2 22.88 6.90 31.55
CA LEU A 2 22.37 5.67 30.96
C LEU A 2 21.90 6.01 29.55
N HIS A 3 22.50 5.37 28.55
CA HIS A 3 21.98 5.43 27.19
C HIS A 3 20.57 4.83 27.21
N GLU A 4 19.55 5.65 26.98
CA GLU A 4 18.22 5.15 26.66
C GLU A 4 18.34 4.37 25.35
N PHE A 5 18.33 3.05 25.47
CA PHE A 5 18.13 2.19 24.32
C PHE A 5 16.74 2.54 23.75
N ILE A 6 16.72 3.05 22.52
CA ILE A 6 15.49 3.19 21.75
C ILE A 6 14.96 1.77 21.57
N THR A 7 13.92 1.44 22.34
CA THR A 7 13.21 0.17 22.20
C THR A 7 12.63 0.15 20.78
N PRO A 8 12.96 -0.84 19.94
CA PRO A 8 12.31 -0.97 18.65
C PRO A 8 10.82 -1.09 18.91
N LYS A 9 10.06 -0.13 18.37
CA LYS A 9 8.62 -0.16 18.40
C LYS A 9 8.23 -1.42 17.62
N LEU A 10 7.92 -2.50 18.33
CA LEU A 10 7.36 -3.71 17.75
C LEU A 10 6.20 -3.26 16.85
N ASP A 11 6.13 -3.80 15.62
CA ASP A 11 5.00 -3.61 14.73
C ASP A 11 3.74 -4.11 15.46
N VAL A 12 3.09 -3.20 16.17
CA VAL A 12 1.76 -3.40 16.74
C VAL A 12 0.84 -3.71 15.57
N ASP A 13 0.02 -4.77 15.71
CA ASP A 13 -0.96 -5.31 14.75
C ASP A 13 -0.87 -4.62 13.39
N THR A 14 -0.06 -5.17 12.47
CA THR A 14 0.17 -4.63 11.14
C THR A 14 -1.16 -4.18 10.55
N ARG A 15 -1.42 -2.87 10.64
CA ARG A 15 -2.67 -2.29 10.15
C ARG A 15 -2.67 -2.51 8.64
N TRP A 16 -3.86 -2.46 8.03
CA TRP A 16 -4.03 -2.60 6.58
C TRP A 16 -3.31 -1.48 5.76
N ASN A 17 -2.49 -0.65 6.40
CA ASN A 17 -1.71 0.43 5.81
C ASN A 17 -0.24 0.06 5.51
N SER A 18 0.23 -1.14 5.88
CA SER A 18 1.63 -1.54 5.64
C SER A 18 2.03 -1.49 4.16
N THR A 19 1.12 -1.90 3.27
CA THR A 19 1.32 -1.81 1.82
C THR A 19 1.44 -0.36 1.35
N TRP A 20 0.64 0.56 1.90
CA TRP A 20 0.73 1.98 1.58
C TRP A 20 2.07 2.57 2.06
N ILE A 21 2.49 2.24 3.29
CA ILE A 21 3.78 2.69 3.87
C ILE A 21 4.97 2.14 3.06
N MET A 22 4.88 0.87 2.64
CA MET A 22 5.88 0.25 1.77
C MET A 22 5.99 1.00 0.44
N LEU A 23 4.86 1.33 -0.18
CA LEU A 23 4.82 2.07 -1.45
C LEU A 23 5.33 3.52 -1.29
N ASP A 24 4.97 4.23 -0.21
CA ASP A 24 5.52 5.56 0.10
C ASP A 24 7.05 5.52 0.18
N SER A 25 7.58 4.54 0.93
CA SER A 25 9.01 4.32 1.07
C SER A 25 9.68 4.01 -0.27
N LEU A 26 9.09 3.10 -1.05
CA LEU A 26 9.57 2.71 -2.38
C LEU A 26 9.63 3.90 -3.33
N LEU A 27 8.57 4.72 -3.38
CA LEU A 27 8.48 5.89 -4.26
C LEU A 27 9.48 6.98 -3.85
N ARG A 28 9.71 7.20 -2.55
CA ARG A 28 10.78 8.11 -2.05
C ARG A 28 12.17 7.61 -2.42
N MET A 29 12.36 6.30 -2.45
CA MET A 29 13.62 5.66 -2.82
C MET A 29 13.82 5.50 -4.33
N LYS A 30 12.92 6.00 -5.19
CA LYS A 30 13.00 5.86 -6.64
C LYS A 30 14.35 6.26 -7.24
N LEU A 31 14.84 7.46 -6.89
CA LEU A 31 16.12 7.96 -7.38
C LEU A 31 17.33 7.14 -6.87
N PRO A 32 17.49 6.91 -5.55
CA PRO A 32 18.62 6.12 -5.06
C PRO A 32 18.57 4.66 -5.52
N LEU A 33 17.40 4.06 -5.69
CA LEU A 33 17.27 2.70 -6.24
C LEU A 33 17.69 2.64 -7.70
N ASN A 34 17.23 3.55 -8.54
CA ASN A 34 17.63 3.60 -9.95
C ASN A 34 19.14 3.84 -10.09
N GLU A 35 19.72 4.73 -9.28
CA GLU A 35 21.17 4.97 -9.29
C GLU A 35 21.96 3.76 -8.79
N LEU A 36 21.49 3.07 -7.74
CA LEU A 36 22.10 1.83 -7.26
C LEU A 36 22.10 0.75 -8.34
N LEU A 37 20.94 0.52 -8.97
CA LEU A 37 20.81 -0.45 -10.08
C LEU A 37 21.76 -0.09 -11.23
N ARG A 38 21.84 1.19 -11.62
CA ARG A 38 22.77 1.68 -12.64
C ARG A 38 24.23 1.38 -12.28
N ARG A 39 24.66 1.64 -11.05
CA ARG A 39 26.05 1.40 -10.60
C ARG A 39 26.39 -0.08 -10.55
N ILE A 40 25.43 -0.90 -10.14
CA ILE A 40 25.54 -2.36 -10.12
C ILE A 40 25.68 -2.89 -11.56
N GLU A 41 24.86 -2.41 -12.50
CA GLU A 41 24.93 -2.78 -13.91
C GLU A 41 26.29 -2.41 -14.54
N LEU A 42 26.78 -1.19 -14.26
CA LEU A 42 28.05 -0.69 -14.78
C LEU A 42 29.28 -1.23 -14.04
N LYS A 43 29.10 -2.02 -12.98
CA LYS A 43 30.17 -2.55 -12.11
C LYS A 43 31.10 -1.45 -11.61
N GLU A 44 30.56 -0.29 -11.23
CA GLU A 44 31.35 0.79 -10.63
C GLU A 44 31.89 0.33 -9.25
N PRO A 45 33.15 0.61 -8.87
CA PRO A 45 33.64 0.31 -7.52
C PRO A 45 32.79 1.03 -6.44
N PRO A 46 32.42 0.41 -5.31
CA PRO A 46 32.76 -0.93 -4.79
C PRO A 46 31.82 -2.06 -5.26
N TYR A 47 30.90 -1.81 -6.19
CA TYR A 47 29.84 -2.73 -6.63
C TYR A 47 30.31 -3.80 -7.64
N THR A 48 31.63 -4.00 -7.78
CA THR A 48 32.25 -4.98 -8.68
C THR A 48 32.09 -6.43 -8.23
N GLY A 49 31.78 -6.65 -6.94
CA GLY A 49 31.64 -7.99 -6.34
C GLY A 49 30.29 -8.68 -6.62
N PHE A 50 29.33 -7.98 -7.23
CA PHE A 50 28.03 -8.57 -7.55
C PHE A 50 28.13 -9.37 -8.85
N THR A 51 28.18 -10.70 -8.75
CA THR A 51 28.11 -11.61 -9.88
C THR A 51 26.66 -12.06 -10.09
N PHE A 52 26.00 -11.49 -11.08
CA PHE A 52 24.66 -11.91 -11.48
C PHE A 52 24.73 -12.94 -12.60
N ARG A 53 23.79 -13.88 -12.59
CA ARG A 53 23.64 -14.85 -13.66
C ARG A 53 23.02 -14.16 -14.89
N PRO A 54 23.38 -14.56 -16.12
CA PRO A 54 22.66 -14.12 -17.31
C PRO A 54 21.20 -14.59 -17.20
N GLY A 55 20.29 -13.66 -16.91
CA GLY A 55 18.87 -13.95 -16.65
C GLY A 55 18.33 -13.47 -15.30
N ASP A 56 19.18 -12.98 -14.39
CA ASP A 56 18.70 -12.38 -13.13
C ASP A 56 17.95 -11.07 -13.43
N SER A 57 16.61 -11.08 -13.29
CA SER A 57 15.75 -9.91 -13.55
C SER A 57 15.96 -8.76 -12.54
N LEU A 58 16.73 -9.00 -11.49
CA LEU A 58 16.94 -8.08 -10.36
C LEU A 58 17.75 -6.82 -10.73
N ILE A 59 18.53 -6.85 -11.81
CA ILE A 59 19.29 -5.67 -12.30
C ILE A 59 18.51 -4.90 -13.36
N LYS A 60 17.40 -5.46 -13.87
CA LYS A 60 16.66 -4.79 -14.95
C LYS A 60 16.13 -3.46 -14.42
N GLU A 61 16.41 -2.38 -15.13
CA GLU A 61 15.88 -1.06 -14.81
C GLU A 61 14.37 -1.15 -14.60
N ILE A 62 13.90 -0.60 -13.47
CA ILE A 62 12.47 -0.54 -13.18
C ILE A 62 11.84 0.42 -14.17
N THR A 63 10.99 -0.11 -15.05
CA THR A 63 10.44 0.64 -16.17
C THR A 63 9.55 1.80 -15.70
N LYS A 64 9.37 2.81 -16.56
CA LYS A 64 8.50 3.95 -16.25
C LYS A 64 7.06 3.52 -15.97
N GLU A 65 6.59 2.49 -16.67
CA GLU A 65 5.26 1.89 -16.50
C GLU A 65 5.15 1.24 -15.12
N SER A 66 6.18 0.54 -14.66
CA SER A 66 6.21 -0.08 -13.33
C SER A 66 6.14 0.96 -12.21
N TRP A 67 6.87 2.06 -12.36
CA TRP A 67 6.79 3.20 -11.43
C TRP A 67 5.40 3.88 -11.46
N ALA A 68 4.80 4.01 -12.64
CA ALA A 68 3.46 4.57 -12.78
C ALA A 68 2.38 3.67 -12.15
N ALA A 69 2.49 2.34 -12.31
CA ALA A 69 1.61 1.37 -11.66
C ALA A 69 1.75 1.42 -10.13
N ALA A 70 2.99 1.46 -9.61
CA ALA A 70 3.24 1.61 -8.17
C ALA A 70 2.64 2.92 -7.61
N ASN A 71 2.77 4.03 -8.36
CA ASN A 71 2.16 5.30 -7.98
C ASN A 71 0.63 5.25 -8.00
N THR A 72 0.04 4.60 -9.01
CA THR A 72 -1.42 4.42 -9.11
C THR A 72 -1.95 3.64 -7.92
N LEU A 73 -1.27 2.54 -7.55
CA LEU A 73 -1.63 1.75 -6.38
C LEU A 73 -1.44 2.52 -5.07
N TYR A 74 -0.37 3.30 -4.95
CA TYR A 74 -0.13 4.18 -3.80
C TYR A 74 -1.28 5.17 -3.61
N THR A 75 -1.66 5.90 -4.65
CA THR A 75 -2.78 6.87 -4.62
C THR A 75 -4.13 6.19 -4.40
N PHE A 76 -4.33 4.97 -4.90
CA PHE A 76 -5.55 4.20 -4.62
C PHE A 76 -5.68 3.87 -3.12
N LEU A 77 -4.58 3.47 -2.49
CA LEU A 77 -4.58 3.00 -1.09
C LEU A 77 -4.63 4.15 -0.07
N GLU A 78 -4.30 5.38 -0.46
CA GLU A 78 -4.25 6.55 0.41
C GLU A 78 -5.56 6.80 1.21
N PRO A 79 -6.75 6.93 0.59
CA PRO A 79 -7.99 7.14 1.34
C PRO A 79 -8.40 5.93 2.19
N ILE A 80 -7.96 4.72 1.84
CA ILE A 80 -8.19 3.51 2.64
C ILE A 80 -7.33 3.59 3.91
N LYS A 81 -6.06 4.02 3.78
CA LYS A 81 -5.17 4.28 4.92
C LYS A 81 -5.75 5.37 5.82
N GLU A 82 -6.18 6.49 5.26
CA GLU A 82 -6.75 7.61 6.04
C GLU A 82 -8.03 7.21 6.78
N ALA A 83 -8.95 6.50 6.11
CA ALA A 83 -10.14 5.96 6.75
C ALA A 83 -9.79 4.97 7.85
N THR A 84 -8.80 4.10 7.63
CA THR A 84 -8.35 3.15 8.67
C THR A 84 -7.80 3.89 9.88
N ASP A 85 -6.99 4.92 9.68
CA ASP A 85 -6.46 5.74 10.78
C ASP A 85 -7.56 6.46 11.55
N MET A 86 -8.54 7.05 10.84
CA MET A 86 -9.66 7.77 11.45
C MET A 86 -10.62 6.83 12.20
N LEU A 87 -10.90 5.64 11.67
CA LEU A 87 -11.78 4.66 12.31
C LEU A 87 -11.11 3.91 13.47
N SER A 88 -9.77 3.90 13.51
CA SER A 88 -8.99 3.31 14.60
C SER A 88 -8.83 4.24 15.81
N ALA A 89 -9.37 5.45 15.76
CA ALA A 89 -9.28 6.38 16.88
C ALA A 89 -10.15 5.93 18.05
N SER A 90 -9.60 6.02 19.26
CA SER A 90 -10.30 5.73 20.52
C SER A 90 -10.79 6.99 21.23
N THR A 91 -10.46 8.17 20.71
CA THR A 91 -10.69 9.47 21.36
C THR A 91 -11.98 10.16 20.92
N TYR A 92 -12.68 9.62 19.91
CA TYR A 92 -13.98 10.13 19.46
C TYR A 92 -14.85 8.98 18.93
N PRO A 93 -16.20 9.12 18.92
CA PRO A 93 -17.07 8.11 18.34
C PRO A 93 -16.80 7.93 16.84
N THR A 94 -16.26 6.78 16.46
CA THR A 94 -15.91 6.47 15.06
C THR A 94 -17.08 5.89 14.26
N PHE A 95 -18.12 5.40 14.95
CA PHE A 95 -19.25 4.73 14.31
C PHE A 95 -20.05 5.64 13.36
N GLY A 96 -20.28 6.90 13.74
CA GLY A 96 -21.00 7.86 12.89
C GLY A 96 -20.24 8.23 11.61
N ILE A 97 -18.92 8.10 11.63
CA ILE A 97 -18.03 8.46 10.52
C ILE A 97 -17.85 7.28 9.55
N LEU A 98 -18.06 6.03 10.01
CA LEU A 98 -17.91 4.81 9.23
C LEU A 98 -18.64 4.84 7.89
N LEU A 99 -19.91 5.25 7.89
CA LEU A 99 -20.72 5.30 6.67
C LEU A 99 -20.17 6.32 5.67
N LEU A 100 -19.74 7.48 6.16
CA LEU A 100 -19.15 8.54 5.34
C LEU A 100 -17.82 8.09 4.73
N THR A 101 -16.92 7.51 5.55
CA THR A 101 -15.65 6.97 5.05
C THR A 101 -15.83 5.89 3.99
N ASN A 102 -16.80 5.00 4.19
CA ASN A 102 -17.08 3.94 3.23
C ASN A 102 -17.61 4.51 1.90
N HIS A 103 -18.41 5.57 1.96
CA HIS A 103 -18.89 6.24 0.75
C HIS A 103 -17.74 6.90 -0.02
N VAL A 104 -16.86 7.62 0.69
CA VAL A 104 -15.67 8.27 0.10
C VAL A 104 -14.74 7.23 -0.54
N ILE A 105 -14.42 6.14 0.15
CA ILE A 105 -13.58 5.05 -0.41
C ILE A 105 -14.20 4.47 -1.67
N LYS A 106 -15.52 4.21 -1.68
CA LYS A 106 -16.20 3.64 -2.85
C LYS A 106 -16.14 4.57 -4.06
N PHE A 107 -16.38 5.87 -3.83
CA PHE A 107 -16.32 6.88 -4.88
C PHE A 107 -14.90 6.96 -5.47
N HIS A 108 -13.89 7.09 -4.61
CA HIS A 108 -12.48 7.10 -5.02
C HIS A 108 -12.07 5.85 -5.78
N ALA A 109 -12.53 4.68 -5.34
CA ALA A 109 -12.21 3.42 -5.99
C ALA A 109 -12.79 3.33 -7.41
N VAL A 110 -14.01 3.82 -7.64
CA VAL A 110 -14.59 3.91 -8.98
C VAL A 110 -13.78 4.86 -9.85
N GLU A 111 -13.53 6.07 -9.36
CA GLU A 111 -12.82 7.11 -10.10
C GLU A 111 -11.40 6.69 -10.48
N THR A 112 -10.68 6.03 -9.57
CA THR A 112 -9.32 5.56 -9.82
C THR A 112 -9.28 4.41 -10.83
N ILE A 113 -10.27 3.51 -10.81
CA ILE A 113 -10.38 2.42 -11.78
C ILE A 113 -10.67 2.98 -13.19
N GLU A 114 -11.57 3.96 -13.29
CA GLU A 114 -11.92 4.61 -14.56
C GLU A 114 -10.75 5.38 -15.17
N LYS A 115 -9.93 6.04 -14.32
CA LYS A 115 -8.75 6.80 -14.75
C LYS A 115 -7.52 5.93 -15.04
N SER A 116 -7.44 4.72 -14.49
CA SER A 116 -6.32 3.82 -14.75
C SER A 116 -6.27 3.47 -16.24
N GLN A 117 -5.09 3.51 -16.85
CA GLN A 117 -4.91 3.10 -18.26
C GLN A 117 -4.43 1.66 -18.39
N ASP A 118 -3.74 1.13 -17.37
CA ASP A 118 -3.18 -0.22 -17.37
C ASP A 118 -4.24 -1.27 -16.95
N GLU A 119 -4.42 -2.29 -17.79
CA GLU A 119 -5.40 -3.37 -17.58
C GLU A 119 -5.05 -4.26 -16.39
N HIS A 120 -3.77 -4.49 -16.11
CA HIS A 120 -3.35 -5.28 -14.96
C HIS A 120 -3.65 -4.54 -13.65
N THR A 121 -3.33 -3.25 -13.59
CA THR A 121 -3.66 -2.37 -12.48
C THR A 121 -5.19 -2.29 -12.30
N LYS A 122 -5.97 -2.09 -13.36
CA LYS A 122 -7.45 -2.10 -13.29
C LYS A 122 -8.01 -3.39 -12.70
N SER A 123 -7.52 -4.55 -13.15
CA SER A 123 -7.96 -5.85 -12.65
C SER A 123 -7.68 -6.00 -11.16
N LEU A 124 -6.47 -5.64 -10.72
CA LEU A 124 -6.08 -5.67 -9.32
C LEU A 124 -6.93 -4.72 -8.46
N LEU A 125 -7.13 -3.48 -8.91
CA LEU A 125 -7.97 -2.49 -8.22
C LEU A 125 -9.44 -2.96 -8.12
N THR A 126 -9.95 -3.60 -9.16
CA THR A 126 -11.32 -4.16 -9.18
C THR A 126 -11.47 -5.29 -8.16
N GLN A 127 -10.47 -6.18 -8.07
CA GLN A 127 -10.45 -7.25 -7.06
C GLN A 127 -10.38 -6.69 -5.64
N LEU A 128 -9.52 -5.70 -5.40
CA LEU A 128 -9.40 -5.03 -4.10
C LEU A 128 -10.72 -4.36 -3.69
N LYS A 129 -11.36 -3.64 -4.63
CA LYS A 129 -12.68 -3.05 -4.44
C LYS A 129 -13.74 -4.11 -4.10
N GLY A 130 -13.75 -5.26 -4.80
CA GLY A 130 -14.67 -6.37 -4.53
C GLY A 130 -14.47 -7.01 -3.15
N SER A 131 -13.22 -7.24 -2.76
CA SER A 131 -12.87 -7.79 -1.44
C SER A 131 -13.28 -6.86 -0.29
N TRP A 132 -13.03 -5.56 -0.44
CA TRP A 132 -13.44 -4.54 0.53
C TRP A 132 -14.97 -4.49 0.72
N MET A 133 -15.72 -4.52 -0.39
CA MET A 133 -17.19 -4.51 -0.33
C MET A 133 -17.78 -5.78 0.27
N THR A 134 -17.19 -6.94 -0.01
CA THR A 134 -17.65 -8.23 0.55
C THR A 134 -17.40 -8.30 2.05
N THR A 135 -16.22 -7.84 2.50
CA THR A 135 -15.86 -7.78 3.92
C THR A 135 -16.80 -6.86 4.69
N HIS A 136 -17.19 -5.72 4.09
CA HIS A 136 -18.16 -4.81 4.69
C HIS A 136 -19.57 -5.41 4.79
N GLN A 137 -20.04 -6.10 3.74
CA GLN A 137 -21.34 -6.78 3.75
C GLN A 137 -21.41 -7.86 4.83
N ASN A 138 -20.35 -8.65 4.98
CA ASN A 138 -20.27 -9.68 6.02
C ASN A 138 -20.23 -9.08 7.43
N TRP A 139 -19.54 -7.95 7.62
CA TRP A 139 -19.55 -7.23 8.89
C TRP A 139 -20.93 -6.65 9.23
N THR A 140 -21.67 -6.13 8.24
CA THR A 140 -23.06 -5.69 8.44
C THR A 140 -24.02 -6.85 8.69
N ARG A 141 -23.79 -8.02 8.08
CA ARG A 141 -24.65 -9.20 8.17
C ARG A 141 -24.44 -10.00 9.46
N GLY A 142 -23.20 -10.14 9.94
CA GLY A 142 -22.89 -10.75 11.23
C GLY A 142 -23.51 -10.02 12.43
N ARG A 143 -23.87 -8.73 12.28
CA ARG A 143 -24.63 -7.99 13.30
C ARG A 143 -26.12 -8.32 13.34
N HIS A 144 -26.72 -8.81 12.26
CA HIS A 144 -28.11 -9.29 12.31
C HIS A 144 -28.23 -10.61 13.09
N GLU A 145 -27.17 -11.41 13.14
CA GLU A 145 -27.12 -12.65 13.92
C GLU A 145 -26.83 -12.41 15.41
N LEU A 146 -26.13 -11.33 15.75
CA LEU A 146 -25.85 -10.90 17.14
C LEU A 146 -26.96 -10.07 17.79
N GLN A 147 -28.05 -9.77 17.07
CA GLN A 147 -29.27 -9.16 17.62
C GLN A 147 -30.36 -10.19 17.97
N LEU A 148 -30.05 -11.49 17.84
CA LEU A 148 -30.93 -12.61 18.21
C LEU A 148 -30.50 -13.30 19.53
N PHE A 149 -29.63 -12.67 20.32
CA PHE A 149 -29.28 -13.08 21.68
C PHE A 149 -29.40 -11.90 22.66
#